data_AF-A0A2T4ZAA6-F1
#
_entry.id   AF-A0A2T4ZAA6-F1
#
_cell.length_a   1.000
_cell.length_b   1.000
_cell.length_c   1.000
_cell.angle_alpha   90.00
_cell.angle_beta   90.00
_cell.angle_gamma   90.00
#
_symmetry.space_group_name_H-M   'P 1'
#
loop_
_entity.id
_entity.type
_entity.pdbx_description
1 polymer ?
#
loop_
_entity_poly.entity_id
_entity_poly.type
_entity_poly.pdbx_seq_one_letter_code
_entity_poly.pdbx_strand_id
1 'polypeptide(L)'
;MIELESIVLSVGGLLLVFFAIYYGLLEKRLNQIKRQVERNHYLLREIAKKLDVGEEEQNQKVVELLAQGKKIEAIKEARMLYPHFGLKEAKEYVDAMEKQHKGL
;
A
#
# COMPACT_ATOMS: atom_id res chain seq x y z
N MET A 1 46.83 -28.16 -29.24
CA MET A 1 45.35 -28.20 -29.24
C MET A 1 44.78 -28.92 -28.02
N ILE A 2 45.30 -30.09 -27.63
CA ILE A 2 44.80 -30.88 -26.48
C ILE A 2 44.85 -30.12 -25.14
N GLU A 3 45.90 -29.33 -24.89
CA GLU A 3 46.00 -28.54 -23.65
C GLU A 3 44.93 -27.45 -23.52
N LEU A 4 44.54 -26.83 -24.65
CA LEU A 4 43.52 -25.76 -24.64
C LEU A 4 42.13 -26.33 -24.35
N GLU A 5 41.78 -27.49 -24.92
CA GLU A 5 40.51 -28.17 -24.64
C GLU A 5 40.42 -28.62 -23.18
N SER A 6 41.53 -29.10 -22.62
CA SER A 6 41.63 -29.49 -21.21
C SER A 6 41.39 -28.29 -20.27
N ILE A 7 41.99 -27.15 -20.61
CA ILE A 7 41.84 -25.90 -19.84
C ILE A 7 40.39 -25.40 -19.93
N VAL A 8 39.78 -25.37 -21.12
CA VAL A 8 38.41 -24.91 -21.31
C VAL A 8 37.40 -25.76 -20.54
N LEU A 9 37.56 -27.08 -20.52
CA LEU A 9 36.71 -27.98 -19.74
C LEU A 9 36.85 -27.73 -18.23
N SER A 10 38.08 -27.54 -17.73
CA SER A 10 38.32 -27.29 -16.31
C SER A 10 37.75 -25.94 -15.85
N VAL A 11 37.93 -24.89 -16.66
CA VAL A 11 37.42 -23.53 -16.38
C VAL A 11 35.90 -23.50 -16.48
N GLY A 12 35.32 -24.17 -17.49
CA GLY A 12 33.88 -24.30 -17.64
C GLY A 12 33.23 -25.01 -16.44
N GLY A 13 33.85 -26.08 -15.95
CA GLY A 13 33.40 -26.79 -14.75
C GLY A 13 33.41 -25.89 -13.51
N LEU A 14 34.49 -25.12 -13.31
CA LEU A 14 34.59 -24.18 -12.18
C LEU A 14 33.53 -23.07 -12.26
N LEU A 15 33.25 -22.55 -13.45
CA LEU A 15 32.19 -21.55 -13.64
C LEU A 15 30.81 -22.11 -13.31
N LEU A 16 30.52 -23.35 -13.70
CA LEU A 16 29.23 -23.99 -13.39
C LEU A 16 29.05 -24.21 -11.88
N VAL A 17 30.10 -24.63 -11.18
CA VAL A 17 30.09 -24.78 -9.72
C VAL A 17 29.90 -23.42 -9.04
N PHE A 18 30.62 -22.39 -9.49
CA PHE A 18 30.50 -21.04 -8.96
C PHE A 18 29.09 -20.48 -9.18
N PHE A 19 28.52 -20.70 -10.37
CA PHE A 19 27.16 -20.33 -10.71
C PHE A 19 26.17 -21.05 -9.79
N ALA A 20 26.26 -22.38 -9.65
CA ALA A 20 25.39 -23.16 -8.76
C ALA A 20 25.42 -22.67 -7.30
N ILE A 21 26.61 -22.35 -6.78
CA ILE A 21 26.79 -21.77 -5.44
C ILE A 21 26.15 -20.38 -5.36
N TYR A 22 26.32 -19.55 -6.39
CA TYR A 22 25.75 -18.20 -6.47
C TYR A 22 24.21 -18.23 -6.47
N TYR A 23 23.59 -19.11 -7.27
CA TYR A 23 22.13 -19.29 -7.26
C TYR A 23 21.62 -19.82 -5.92
N GLY A 24 22.28 -20.81 -5.32
CA GLY A 24 21.89 -21.33 -4.00
C GLY A 24 22.02 -20.29 -2.87
N LEU A 25 22.94 -19.33 -2.99
CA LEU A 25 23.09 -18.24 -2.02
C LEU A 25 22.04 -17.13 -2.21
N LEU A 26 21.59 -16.90 -3.45
CA LEU A 26 20.54 -15.92 -3.78
C LEU A 26 19.19 -16.31 -3.20
N GLU A 27 18.82 -17.59 -3.20
CA GLU A 27 17.55 -18.08 -2.63
C GLU A 27 17.38 -17.66 -1.16
N LYS A 28 18.47 -17.65 -0.38
CA LYS A 28 18.43 -17.27 1.05
C LYS A 28 18.11 -15.79 1.27
N ARG A 29 18.44 -14.91 0.31
CA ARG A 29 18.16 -13.46 0.41
C ARG A 29 16.68 -13.13 0.20
N LEU A 30 15.97 -13.92 -0.60
CA LEU A 30 14.55 -13.69 -0.90
C LEU A 30 13.65 -13.90 0.33
N ASN A 31 13.99 -14.86 1.19
CA ASN A 31 13.21 -15.20 2.39
C ASN A 31 13.39 -14.23 3.57
N GLN A 32 14.27 -13.25 3.46
CA GLN A 32 14.44 -12.19 4.47
C GLN A 32 13.70 -10.91 4.09
N ILE A 33 13.59 -10.62 2.79
CA ILE A 33 12.86 -9.46 2.26
C ILE A 33 11.36 -9.53 2.61
N LYS A 34 10.75 -10.73 2.54
CA LYS A 34 9.35 -10.94 2.95
C LYS A 34 9.06 -10.55 4.41
N ARG A 35 10.02 -10.73 5.31
CA ARG A 35 9.85 -10.47 6.76
C ARG A 35 9.99 -9.00 7.16
N GLN A 36 10.38 -8.11 6.24
CA GLN A 36 10.38 -6.67 6.49
C GLN A 36 9.10 -5.99 6.00
N VAL A 37 8.46 -6.54 4.96
CA VAL A 37 7.14 -6.07 4.49
C VAL A 37 6.07 -6.30 5.56
N GLU A 38 6.07 -7.45 6.24
CA GLU A 38 5.08 -7.76 7.28
C GLU A 38 5.20 -6.86 8.53
N ARG A 39 6.40 -6.37 8.87
CA ARG A 39 6.59 -5.45 10.00
C ARG A 39 6.13 -4.03 9.71
N ASN A 40 6.20 -3.59 8.46
CA ASN A 40 5.68 -2.27 8.07
C ASN A 40 4.15 -2.20 8.24
N HIS A 41 3.43 -3.29 7.97
CA HIS A 41 1.97 -3.30 8.11
C HIS A 41 1.49 -3.17 9.56
N TYR A 42 2.32 -3.55 10.55
CA TYR A 42 1.95 -3.44 11.96
C TYR A 42 2.06 -2.00 12.49
N LEU A 43 3.11 -1.27 12.10
CA LEU A 43 3.32 0.12 12.51
C LEU A 43 2.24 1.05 11.95
N LEU A 44 1.73 0.78 10.75
CA LEU A 44 0.61 1.53 10.18
C LEU A 44 -0.67 1.37 11.00
N ARG A 45 -0.98 0.16 11.48
CA ARG A 45 -2.15 -0.10 12.33
C ARG A 45 -2.01 0.51 13.72
N GLU A 46 -0.82 0.44 14.31
CA GLU A 46 -0.55 1.01 15.64
C GLU A 46 -0.56 2.55 15.61
N ILE A 47 -0.03 3.17 14.55
CA ILE A 47 -0.11 4.61 14.32
C ILE A 47 -1.55 5.05 14.03
N ALA A 48 -2.32 4.31 13.22
CA ALA A 48 -3.75 4.60 12.98
C ALA A 48 -4.66 4.37 14.20
N LYS A 49 -4.16 3.70 15.25
CA LYS A 49 -4.89 3.48 16.49
C LYS A 49 -4.49 4.46 17.60
N LYS A 50 -3.27 5.01 17.53
CA LYS A 50 -2.74 6.04 18.45
C LYS A 50 -2.95 7.46 17.95
N LEU A 51 -2.94 7.67 16.64
CA LEU A 51 -3.73 8.71 16.02
C LEU A 51 -5.15 8.20 16.13
N ASP A 52 -5.91 8.77 17.04
CA ASP A 52 -7.36 8.75 16.94
C ASP A 52 -7.71 9.31 15.56
N VAL A 53 -7.80 8.44 14.56
CA VAL A 53 -8.28 8.79 13.23
C VAL A 53 -9.76 9.04 13.44
N GLY A 54 -10.06 10.24 13.93
CA GLY A 54 -11.38 10.83 14.03
C GLY A 54 -12.00 11.08 12.66
N GLU A 55 -11.63 10.30 11.64
CA GLU A 55 -12.44 10.19 10.43
C GLU A 55 -13.83 9.66 10.80
N GLU A 56 -13.98 8.74 11.77
CA GLU A 56 -15.32 8.26 12.11
C GLU A 56 -16.22 9.35 12.75
N GLU A 57 -15.70 10.21 13.63
CA GLU A 57 -16.51 11.27 14.26
C GLU A 57 -16.70 12.48 13.34
N GLN A 58 -15.66 12.90 12.61
CA GLN A 58 -15.78 14.03 11.67
C GLN A 58 -16.70 13.69 10.49
N ASN A 59 -16.78 12.42 10.12
CA ASN A 59 -17.60 11.97 9.01
C ASN A 59 -19.06 11.73 9.40
N GLN A 60 -19.39 11.56 10.69
CA GLN A 60 -20.77 11.39 11.17
C GLN A 60 -21.68 12.53 10.72
N LYS A 61 -21.24 13.79 10.82
CA LYS A 61 -22.07 14.94 10.44
C LYS A 61 -22.35 15.00 8.93
N VAL A 62 -21.38 14.60 8.11
CA VAL A 62 -21.57 14.49 6.65
C VAL A 62 -22.55 13.36 6.32
N VAL A 63 -22.45 12.21 7.02
CA VAL A 63 -23.39 11.09 6.90
C VAL A 63 -24.81 11.46 7.33
N GLU A 64 -24.97 12.17 8.46
CA GLU A 64 -26.28 12.64 8.94
C GLU A 64 -26.96 13.59 7.95
N LEU A 65 -26.20 14.53 7.38
CA LEU A 65 -26.69 15.45 6.35
C LEU A 65 -27.10 14.70 5.08
N LEU A 66 -26.33 13.68 4.68
CA LEU A 66 -26.69 12.80 3.56
C LEU A 66 -27.97 11.99 3.84
N ALA A 67 -28.12 11.43 5.04
CA ALA A 67 -29.32 10.69 5.45
C ALA A 67 -30.58 11.57 5.46
N GLN A 68 -30.43 12.86 5.73
CA GLN A 68 -31.50 13.86 5.67
C GLN A 68 -31.75 14.40 4.24
N GLY A 69 -31.03 13.92 3.22
CA GLY A 69 -31.12 14.43 1.84
C GLY A 69 -30.50 15.82 1.63
N LYS A 70 -29.75 16.34 2.61
CA LYS A 70 -29.12 17.67 2.62
C LYS A 70 -27.72 17.63 2.00
N LYS A 71 -27.66 17.28 0.72
CA LYS A 71 -26.38 17.04 0.02
C LYS A 71 -25.51 18.29 -0.12
N ILE A 72 -26.10 19.47 -0.30
CA ILE A 72 -25.34 20.72 -0.45
C ILE A 72 -24.67 21.09 0.87
N GLU A 73 -25.38 20.91 1.98
CA GLU A 73 -24.90 21.11 3.34
C GLU A 73 -23.77 20.12 3.66
N ALA A 74 -23.91 18.86 3.24
CA ALA A 74 -22.85 17.86 3.37
C ALA A 74 -21.56 18.27 2.63
N ILE A 75 -21.67 18.83 1.42
CA ILE A 75 -20.51 19.32 0.64
C ILE A 75 -19.88 20.55 1.31
N LYS A 76 -20.69 21.45 1.88
CA LYS A 76 -20.18 22.59 2.65
C LYS A 76 -19.42 22.13 3.89
N GLU A 77 -19.99 21.17 4.62
CA GLU A 77 -19.37 20.59 5.81
C GLU A 77 -18.04 19.90 5.45
N ALA A 78 -18.02 19.06 4.40
CA ALA A 78 -16.80 18.40 3.92
C ALA A 78 -15.70 19.41 3.56
N ARG A 79 -16.05 20.55 2.94
CA ARG A 79 -15.09 21.61 2.62
C ARG A 79 -14.57 22.36 3.86
N MET A 80 -15.35 22.43 4.94
CA MET A 80 -14.90 23.00 6.21
C MET A 80 -14.00 22.01 6.98
N LEU A 81 -14.34 20.72 6.95
CA LEU A 81 -13.57 19.65 7.60
C LEU A 81 -12.22 19.40 6.92
N TYR A 82 -12.16 19.54 5.60
CA TYR A 82 -10.95 19.34 4.80
C TYR A 82 -10.55 20.64 4.08
N PRO A 83 -9.81 21.56 4.73
CA PRO A 83 -9.46 22.87 4.17
C PRO A 83 -8.67 22.84 2.85
N HIS A 84 -8.05 21.69 2.53
CA HIS A 84 -7.30 21.44 1.30
C HIS A 84 -8.19 20.95 0.15
N PHE A 85 -9.46 20.63 0.41
CA PHE A 85 -10.40 20.28 -0.64
C PHE A 85 -10.84 21.55 -1.38
N GLY A 86 -10.68 21.54 -2.70
CA GLY A 86 -11.45 22.42 -3.56
C GLY A 86 -12.91 21.96 -3.61
N LEU A 87 -13.76 22.73 -4.30
CA LEU A 87 -15.19 22.43 -4.41
C LEU A 87 -15.44 21.08 -5.09
N LYS A 88 -14.58 20.71 -6.06
CA LYS A 88 -14.68 19.46 -6.80
C LYS A 88 -14.35 18.28 -5.89
N GLU A 89 -13.26 18.37 -5.13
CA GLU A 89 -12.78 17.35 -4.21
C GLU A 89 -13.81 17.11 -3.09
N ALA A 90 -14.38 18.18 -2.53
CA ALA A 90 -15.44 18.08 -1.52
C ALA A 90 -16.71 17.40 -2.08
N LYS A 91 -17.08 17.70 -3.33
CA LYS A 91 -18.21 17.03 -4.00
C LYS A 91 -17.92 15.55 -4.22
N GLU A 92 -16.74 15.21 -4.73
CA GLU A 92 -16.33 13.82 -5.00
C GLU A 92 -16.32 12.98 -3.71
N TYR A 93 -15.85 13.56 -2.61
CA TYR A 93 -15.88 12.94 -1.29
C TYR A 93 -17.31 12.58 -0.85
N VAL A 94 -18.23 13.55 -0.89
CA VAL A 94 -19.63 13.34 -0.52
C VAL A 94 -20.34 12.38 -1.47
N ASP A 95 -20.05 12.44 -2.77
CA ASP A 95 -20.61 11.53 -3.77
C ASP A 95 -20.14 10.07 -3.52
N ALA A 96 -18.89 9.87 -3.08
CA ALA A 96 -18.36 8.55 -2.72
C ALA A 96 -19.05 7.99 -1.47
N MET A 97 -19.24 8.82 -0.45
CA MET A 97 -19.94 8.44 0.78
C MET A 97 -21.40 8.10 0.54
N GLU A 98 -22.09 8.89 -0.29
CA GLU A 98 -23.48 8.66 -0.66
C GLU A 98 -23.64 7.31 -1.37
N LYS A 99 -22.69 6.92 -2.23
CA LYS A 99 -22.70 5.59 -2.87
C LYS A 99 -22.46 4.45 -1.89
N GLN A 100 -21.60 4.63 -0.90
CA GLN A 100 -21.35 3.62 0.14
C GLN A 100 -22.57 3.41 1.04
N HIS A 101 -23.35 4.47 1.31
CA HIS A 101 -24.50 4.42 2.23
C HIS A 101 -25.85 4.18 1.53
N LYS A 102 -25.97 4.41 0.21
CA LYS A 102 -27.17 4.05 -0.59
C LYS A 102 -27.30 2.54 -0.88
N GLY A 103 -26.43 1.71 -0.32
CA GLY A 103 -26.51 0.25 -0.38
C GLY A 103 -27.34 -0.40 0.73
N LEU A 104 -28.05 0.38 1.54
CA LEU A 104 -28.97 -0.06 2.60
C LEU A 104 -30.43 0.26 2.24
#